data_AF-A0A936PNW1-F1
#
_entry.id   AF-A0A936PNW1-F1
#
_cell.length_a   1.000
_cell.length_b   1.000
_cell.length_c   1.000
_cell.angle_alpha   90.00
_cell.angle_beta   90.00
_cell.angle_gamma   90.00
#
_symmetry.space_group_name_H-M   'P 1'
#
loop_
_entity.id
_entity.type
_entity.pdbx_description
1 polymer ?
#
loop_
_entity_poly.entity_id
_entity_poly.type
_entity_poly.pdbx_seq_one_letter_code
_entity_poly.pdbx_strand_id
1 'polypeptide(L)'
;MRAPLLALALFTVACNDAPVEDTGPVDLRVDYPDPVEGALIFETPDLVIPAYSDIQMCTALTYTGEDVGIVHMMNYQGPGGHHLVLYGTTTPAREIPDGETWDCTATEDLQMENMEPVIFGGTLERRDDVTLNELDLPDGMAVLLQSNQRFVVQAHYINATADDILVHDEAQFEIIPEDEVETWAAPFALSSDNFVIPAGTDSYSRTFTCTWDQEPVNALFMGGHMHEWGKSFKTTRTRGDGPEEVLVDEPVWDAVYRDAPNMLEFEPGELVFEQGDALTTTCEWFNDEPEDLVFPHEMCVTFALVYPAKLPWICSDGN
;
A
#
# COMPACT_ATOMS: atom_id res chain seq x y z
N MET A 1 30.55 21.89 -70.62
CA MET A 1 31.60 21.82 -69.58
C MET A 1 31.36 22.93 -68.58
N ARG A 2 31.51 22.61 -67.28
CA ARG A 2 31.36 23.43 -66.06
C ARG A 2 29.92 23.59 -65.53
N ALA A 3 29.58 22.70 -64.59
CA ALA A 3 28.51 22.89 -63.61
C ALA A 3 29.05 23.68 -62.40
N PRO A 4 28.24 24.49 -61.69
CA PRO A 4 28.70 25.23 -60.53
C PRO A 4 28.71 24.33 -59.28
N LEU A 5 29.76 24.47 -58.46
CA LEU A 5 29.83 23.91 -57.11
C LEU A 5 28.83 24.65 -56.22
N LEU A 6 27.89 23.91 -55.64
CA LEU A 6 27.04 24.38 -54.53
C LEU A 6 27.81 24.11 -53.23
N ALA A 7 28.23 25.16 -52.52
CA ALA A 7 28.87 25.04 -51.22
C ALA A 7 27.80 24.76 -50.15
N LEU A 8 27.83 23.57 -49.57
CA LEU A 8 27.00 23.19 -48.43
C LEU A 8 27.64 23.77 -47.16
N ALA A 9 27.00 24.78 -46.57
CA ALA A 9 27.41 25.32 -45.27
C ALA A 9 26.96 24.35 -44.17
N LEU A 10 27.91 23.66 -43.55
CA LEU A 10 27.69 22.92 -42.30
C LEU A 10 27.48 23.95 -41.19
N PHE A 11 26.25 24.06 -40.67
CA PHE A 11 26.01 24.70 -39.38
C PHE A 11 26.39 23.71 -38.28
N THR A 12 27.52 23.94 -37.65
CA THR A 12 27.87 23.31 -36.37
C THR A 12 27.03 23.99 -35.28
N VAL A 13 25.99 23.31 -34.81
CA VAL A 13 25.32 23.69 -33.55
C VAL A 13 26.30 23.34 -32.44
N ALA A 14 27.00 24.33 -31.91
CA ALA A 14 27.79 24.17 -30.70
C ALA A 14 26.82 23.91 -29.54
N CYS A 15 26.87 22.71 -28.97
CA CYS A 15 26.28 22.48 -27.66
C CYS A 15 27.04 23.38 -26.68
N ASN A 16 26.33 24.27 -26.02
CA ASN A 16 26.88 25.12 -24.99
C ASN A 16 27.08 24.23 -23.76
N ASP A 17 28.28 23.67 -23.58
CA ASP A 17 28.71 22.94 -22.38
C ASP A 17 28.90 23.90 -21.20
N ALA A 18 27.87 24.71 -20.89
CA ALA A 18 27.82 25.35 -19.59
C ALA A 18 27.62 24.20 -18.57
N PRO A 19 28.49 24.08 -17.55
CA PRO A 19 28.23 23.12 -16.48
C PRO A 19 26.86 23.44 -15.89
N VAL A 20 25.97 22.45 -15.90
CA VAL A 20 24.74 22.50 -15.11
C VAL A 20 25.20 22.67 -13.67
N GLU A 21 24.87 23.81 -13.05
CA GLU A 21 25.08 23.96 -11.62
C GLU A 21 24.19 22.92 -10.94
N ASP A 22 24.82 21.95 -10.28
CA ASP A 22 24.14 21.05 -9.36
C ASP A 22 23.67 21.90 -8.17
N THR A 23 22.38 22.27 -8.20
CA THR A 23 21.76 23.08 -7.16
C THR A 23 21.31 22.24 -5.95
N GLY A 24 21.56 20.93 -5.96
CA GLY A 24 20.98 19.98 -5.01
C GLY A 24 19.48 19.75 -5.27
N PRO A 25 18.83 18.91 -4.43
CA PRO A 25 17.41 18.62 -4.58
C PRO A 25 16.55 19.87 -4.32
N VAL A 26 15.44 19.96 -5.05
CA VAL A 26 14.43 21.00 -4.84
C VAL A 26 13.72 20.72 -3.52
N ASP A 27 13.79 21.67 -2.57
CA ASP A 27 13.11 21.56 -1.28
C ASP A 27 11.60 21.74 -1.48
N LEU A 28 10.88 20.63 -1.37
CA LEU A 28 9.43 20.53 -1.48
C LEU A 28 8.78 20.12 -0.15
N ARG A 29 9.52 20.17 0.96
CA ARG A 29 8.93 19.94 2.27
C ARG A 29 7.88 20.99 2.58
N VAL A 30 6.81 20.55 3.21
CA VAL A 30 5.65 21.37 3.56
C VAL A 30 5.31 21.17 5.04
N ASP A 31 4.74 22.19 5.65
CA ASP A 31 4.16 22.06 6.99
C ASP A 31 2.78 21.39 6.86
N TYR A 32 2.55 20.32 7.62
CA TYR A 32 1.24 19.66 7.67
C TYR A 32 0.31 20.35 8.66
N PRO A 33 -1.02 20.11 8.57
CA PRO A 33 -1.97 20.63 9.55
C PRO A 33 -1.59 20.22 10.98
N ASP A 34 -1.74 21.13 11.94
CA ASP A 34 -1.51 20.80 13.34
C ASP A 34 -2.42 19.61 13.75
N PRO A 35 -1.87 18.56 14.38
CA PRO A 35 -2.66 17.43 14.84
C PRO A 35 -3.59 17.84 15.97
N VAL A 36 -4.68 17.09 16.14
CA VAL A 36 -5.55 17.26 17.30
C VAL A 36 -4.80 16.96 18.61
N GLU A 37 -5.19 17.62 19.69
CA GLU A 37 -4.54 17.45 21.00
C GLU A 37 -4.60 15.97 21.43
N GLY A 38 -3.43 15.37 21.64
CA GLY A 38 -3.31 13.97 22.08
C GLY A 38 -3.15 12.94 20.96
N ALA A 39 -3.20 13.34 19.69
CA ALA A 39 -2.89 12.45 18.57
C ALA A 39 -1.44 11.94 18.62
N LEU A 40 -1.23 10.75 18.06
CA LEU A 40 0.10 10.23 17.76
C LEU A 40 0.56 10.76 16.41
N ILE A 41 1.84 11.07 16.31
CA ILE A 41 2.46 11.59 15.10
C ILE A 41 3.68 10.73 14.80
N PHE A 42 3.78 10.28 13.55
CA PHE A 42 4.99 9.66 13.03
C PHE A 42 5.44 10.41 11.79
N GLU A 43 6.60 11.05 11.89
CA GLU A 43 7.25 11.74 10.80
C GLU A 43 8.30 10.82 10.16
N THR A 44 8.34 10.78 8.83
CA THR A 44 9.48 10.19 8.13
C THR A 44 10.68 11.15 8.19
N PRO A 45 11.93 10.64 8.12
CA PRO A 45 13.08 11.49 7.92
C PRO A 45 12.97 12.28 6.60
N ASP A 46 13.76 13.35 6.47
CA ASP A 46 13.96 14.02 5.17
C ASP A 46 14.37 12.99 4.09
N LEU A 47 13.58 12.86 3.03
CA LEU A 47 13.78 11.94 1.92
C LEU A 47 14.21 12.70 0.66
N VAL A 48 15.24 12.21 -0.04
CA VAL A 48 15.60 12.69 -1.38
C VAL A 48 15.07 11.70 -2.40
N ILE A 49 14.14 12.15 -3.24
CA ILE A 49 13.51 11.34 -4.27
C ILE A 49 14.13 11.71 -5.63
N PRO A 50 14.84 10.77 -6.30
CA PRO A 50 15.54 11.06 -7.55
C PRO A 50 14.61 11.55 -8.67
N ALA A 51 15.14 12.36 -9.59
CA ALA A 51 14.44 12.74 -10.81
C ALA A 51 13.99 11.51 -11.61
N TYR A 52 12.82 11.60 -12.25
CA TYR A 52 12.22 10.55 -13.08
C TYR A 52 12.14 9.17 -12.40
N SER A 53 11.78 9.14 -11.12
CA SER A 53 11.72 7.91 -10.35
C SER A 53 10.31 7.62 -9.82
N ASP A 54 10.06 6.33 -9.63
CA ASP A 54 8.93 5.75 -8.91
C ASP A 54 9.56 4.88 -7.83
N ILE A 55 9.55 5.33 -6.57
CA ILE A 55 10.28 4.69 -5.47
C ILE A 55 9.45 4.60 -4.21
N GLN A 56 9.71 3.55 -3.44
CA GLN A 56 9.15 3.33 -2.12
C GLN A 56 10.27 3.41 -1.08
N MET A 57 10.13 4.32 -0.13
CA MET A 57 11.07 4.49 0.98
C MET A 57 10.46 3.92 2.25
N CYS A 58 11.17 3.03 2.91
CA CYS A 58 10.72 2.41 4.15
C CYS A 58 11.47 2.98 5.34
N THR A 59 10.76 3.28 6.43
CA THR A 59 11.35 3.71 7.70
C THR A 59 10.84 2.85 8.85
N ALA A 60 11.74 2.23 9.61
CA ALA A 60 11.37 1.41 10.77
C ALA A 60 11.18 2.26 12.03
N LEU A 61 10.11 2.01 12.78
CA LEU A 61 9.76 2.73 14.01
C LEU A 61 9.20 1.75 15.05
N THR A 62 9.20 2.19 16.32
CA THR A 62 8.53 1.48 17.42
C THR A 62 7.61 2.42 18.18
N TYR A 63 6.35 2.02 18.36
CA TYR A 63 5.43 2.73 19.24
C TYR A 63 5.71 2.33 20.70
N THR A 64 6.04 3.29 21.55
CA THR A 64 6.48 3.03 22.95
C THR A 64 5.45 3.43 24.00
N GLY A 65 4.25 3.84 23.58
CA GLY A 65 3.14 4.18 24.48
C GLY A 65 2.42 2.95 25.03
N GLU A 66 1.30 3.19 25.71
CA GLU A 66 0.37 2.13 26.16
C GLU A 66 -0.50 1.64 25.00
N ASP A 67 -1.17 0.50 25.16
CA ASP A 67 -2.15 0.04 24.17
C ASP A 67 -3.25 1.11 23.99
N VAL A 68 -3.52 1.48 22.74
CA VAL A 68 -4.52 2.49 22.38
C VAL A 68 -5.35 2.04 21.18
N GLY A 69 -6.53 2.62 21.03
CA GLY A 69 -7.34 2.46 19.83
C GLY A 69 -7.14 3.65 18.89
N ILE A 70 -6.73 3.40 17.65
CA ILE A 70 -6.74 4.38 16.56
C ILE A 70 -8.17 4.53 16.07
N VAL A 71 -8.74 5.74 16.14
CA VAL A 71 -10.10 6.04 15.68
C VAL A 71 -10.12 6.76 14.34
N HIS A 72 -9.05 7.51 14.03
CA HIS A 72 -8.93 8.28 12.81
C HIS A 72 -7.47 8.30 12.36
N MET A 73 -7.22 7.96 11.09
CA MET A 73 -5.90 8.01 10.45
C MET A 73 -5.88 9.13 9.41
N MET A 74 -4.87 9.99 9.47
CA MET A 74 -4.57 11.00 8.48
C MET A 74 -3.10 10.88 8.08
N ASN A 75 -2.85 10.32 6.89
CA ASN A 75 -1.51 10.19 6.36
C ASN A 75 -1.27 11.28 5.32
N TYR A 76 -0.37 12.20 5.61
CA TYR A 76 0.03 13.29 4.73
C TYR A 76 1.36 12.99 4.04
N GLN A 77 1.43 13.30 2.76
CA GLN A 77 2.67 13.24 2.00
C GLN A 77 2.93 14.53 1.24
N GLY A 78 4.21 14.86 1.08
CA GLY A 78 4.63 16.02 0.30
C GLY A 78 4.33 15.89 -1.19
N PRO A 79 4.65 16.93 -1.98
CA PRO A 79 4.49 16.89 -3.44
C PRO A 79 5.16 15.67 -4.07
N GLY A 80 4.42 14.94 -4.91
CA GLY A 80 4.87 13.68 -5.51
C GLY A 80 4.52 12.43 -4.70
N GLY A 81 4.00 12.59 -3.47
CA GLY A 81 3.51 11.49 -2.63
C GLY A 81 2.30 10.80 -3.26
N HIS A 82 2.33 9.47 -3.26
CA HIS A 82 1.32 8.63 -3.89
C HIS A 82 0.42 7.92 -2.88
N HIS A 83 1.02 7.21 -1.92
CA HIS A 83 0.39 6.72 -0.69
C HIS A 83 1.44 6.52 0.41
N LEU A 84 0.98 6.50 1.66
CA LEU A 84 1.77 6.21 2.86
C LEU A 84 1.07 5.08 3.63
N VAL A 85 1.77 3.98 3.87
CA VAL A 85 1.22 2.77 4.47
C VAL A 85 2.01 2.37 5.71
N LEU A 86 1.32 1.87 6.74
CA LEU A 86 1.93 1.39 7.97
C LEU A 86 1.78 -0.13 8.09
N TYR A 87 2.92 -0.82 8.03
CA TYR A 87 3.02 -2.26 8.23
C TYR A 87 3.60 -2.57 9.60
N GLY A 88 2.90 -3.30 10.45
CA GLY A 88 3.50 -3.95 11.61
C GLY A 88 4.58 -4.91 11.15
N THR A 89 5.68 -5.02 11.90
CA THR A 89 6.78 -5.92 11.55
C THR A 89 7.28 -6.73 12.72
N THR A 90 7.63 -7.98 12.45
CA THR A 90 8.30 -8.86 13.42
C THR A 90 9.83 -8.74 13.37
N THR A 91 10.38 -8.02 12.38
CA THR A 91 11.82 -7.81 12.23
C THR A 91 12.37 -7.06 13.44
N PRO A 92 13.35 -7.63 14.17
CA PRO A 92 13.79 -7.06 15.44
C PRO A 92 14.64 -5.79 15.25
N ALA A 93 14.59 -4.88 16.22
CA ALA A 93 15.35 -3.61 16.23
C ALA A 93 16.87 -3.78 16.08
N ARG A 94 17.40 -4.95 16.42
CA ARG A 94 18.84 -5.27 16.26
C ARG A 94 19.24 -5.48 14.79
N GLU A 95 18.27 -5.81 13.94
CA GLU A 95 18.45 -6.05 12.51
C GLU A 95 18.13 -4.77 11.72
N ILE A 96 17.00 -4.13 12.03
CA ILE A 96 16.63 -2.81 11.48
C ILE A 96 16.33 -1.86 12.64
N PRO A 97 17.25 -0.96 13.02
CA PRO A 97 17.05 0.00 14.10
C PRO A 97 15.91 1.00 13.83
N ASP A 98 15.34 1.56 14.88
CA ASP A 98 14.36 2.64 14.73
C ASP A 98 15.01 3.88 14.10
N GLY A 99 14.30 4.50 13.14
CA GLY A 99 14.78 5.61 12.32
C GLY A 99 15.67 5.19 11.15
N GLU A 100 15.96 3.90 10.99
CA GLU A 100 16.62 3.40 9.77
C GLU A 100 15.66 3.54 8.59
N THR A 101 16.17 4.14 7.51
CA THR A 101 15.45 4.35 6.25
C THR A 101 16.18 3.69 5.11
N TRP A 102 15.47 2.96 4.25
CA TRP A 102 16.03 2.31 3.07
C TRP A 102 15.07 2.38 1.88
N ASP A 103 15.64 2.26 0.68
CA ASP A 103 14.86 2.04 -0.54
C ASP A 103 14.30 0.62 -0.49
N CYS A 104 12.97 0.51 -0.48
CA CYS A 104 12.23 -0.74 -0.46
C CYS A 104 11.35 -0.89 -1.70
N THR A 105 11.71 -0.21 -2.79
CA THR A 105 11.00 -0.29 -4.08
C THR A 105 11.03 -1.71 -4.63
N ALA A 106 12.16 -2.38 -4.52
CA ALA A 106 12.27 -3.78 -4.89
C ALA A 106 11.65 -4.65 -3.77
N THR A 107 10.78 -5.58 -4.16
CA THR A 107 10.10 -6.46 -3.19
C THR A 107 11.06 -7.40 -2.45
N GLU A 108 12.28 -7.61 -2.96
CA GLU A 108 13.34 -8.33 -2.23
C GLU A 108 13.87 -7.56 -1.00
N ASP A 109 13.79 -6.23 -1.01
CA ASP A 109 14.19 -5.34 0.08
C ASP A 109 13.03 -5.03 1.05
N LEU A 110 11.81 -5.44 0.69
CA LEU A 110 10.62 -5.39 1.52
C LEU A 110 10.22 -6.80 1.93
N GLN A 111 10.65 -7.25 3.11
CA GLN A 111 10.32 -8.58 3.62
C GLN A 111 8.85 -8.67 4.06
N MET A 112 7.92 -8.69 3.09
CA MET A 112 6.47 -8.72 3.30
C MET A 112 6.03 -9.93 4.11
N GLU A 113 6.78 -11.04 4.09
CA GLU A 113 6.56 -12.21 4.94
C GLU A 113 6.63 -11.90 6.45
N ASN A 114 7.35 -10.85 6.83
CA ASN A 114 7.51 -10.40 8.21
C ASN A 114 6.64 -9.18 8.53
N MET A 115 5.69 -8.85 7.65
CA MET A 115 4.86 -7.66 7.72
C MET A 115 3.38 -7.99 7.78
N GLU A 116 2.65 -7.22 8.58
CA GLU A 116 1.20 -7.30 8.70
C GLU A 116 0.65 -5.87 8.65
N PRO A 117 -0.42 -5.56 7.91
CA PRO A 117 -0.99 -4.22 7.95
C PRO A 117 -1.41 -3.86 9.38
N VAL A 118 -1.06 -2.66 9.87
CA VAL A 118 -1.62 -2.17 11.15
C VAL A 118 -3.01 -1.59 10.90
N ILE A 119 -3.08 -0.65 9.96
CA ILE A 119 -4.27 0.04 9.51
C ILE A 119 -4.03 0.45 8.05
N PHE A 120 -5.06 0.35 7.21
CA PHE A 120 -4.98 0.66 5.79
C PHE A 120 -6.37 1.02 5.25
N GLY A 121 -6.42 1.41 3.98
CA GLY A 121 -7.60 1.96 3.33
C GLY A 121 -7.62 3.47 3.47
N GLY A 122 -8.81 4.04 3.39
CA GLY A 122 -9.03 5.48 3.42
C GLY A 122 -9.25 6.12 2.06
N THR A 123 -9.67 7.38 2.09
CA THR A 123 -9.91 8.19 0.89
C THR A 123 -8.65 8.95 0.54
N LEU A 124 -8.15 8.75 -0.68
CA LEU A 124 -7.04 9.51 -1.24
C LEU A 124 -7.52 10.84 -1.81
N GLU A 125 -7.14 11.94 -1.18
CA GLU A 125 -7.36 13.31 -1.65
C GLU A 125 -6.02 13.94 -2.08
N ARG A 126 -5.91 14.29 -3.37
CA ARG A 126 -4.77 15.07 -3.88
C ARG A 126 -5.09 16.55 -3.84
N ARG A 127 -4.37 17.29 -3.00
CA ARG A 127 -4.38 18.75 -2.90
C ARG A 127 -3.19 19.33 -3.68
N ASP A 128 -3.14 20.65 -3.85
CA ASP A 128 -2.15 21.31 -4.72
C ASP A 128 -0.69 20.98 -4.34
N ASP A 129 -0.40 20.78 -3.05
CA ASP A 129 0.92 20.58 -2.47
C ASP A 129 1.03 19.37 -1.52
N VAL A 130 -0.07 18.64 -1.28
CA VAL A 130 -0.14 17.53 -0.33
C VAL A 130 -1.04 16.42 -0.85
N THR A 131 -0.65 15.17 -0.65
CA THR A 131 -1.55 14.02 -0.75
C THR A 131 -2.00 13.62 0.65
N LEU A 132 -3.30 13.51 0.88
CA LEU A 132 -3.89 13.01 2.13
C LEU A 132 -4.55 11.66 1.86
N ASN A 133 -4.20 10.65 2.66
CA ASN A 133 -5.00 9.44 2.83
C ASN A 133 -5.68 9.45 4.19
N GLU A 134 -7.01 9.48 4.21
CA GLU A 134 -7.82 9.65 5.43
C GLU A 134 -8.77 8.48 5.65
N LEU A 135 -8.73 7.87 6.85
CA LEU A 135 -9.66 6.83 7.27
C LEU A 135 -10.23 7.18 8.64
N ASP A 136 -11.49 7.62 8.65
CA ASP A 136 -12.28 7.87 9.86
C ASP A 136 -13.15 6.65 10.17
N LEU A 137 -13.02 6.09 11.38
CA LEU A 137 -13.79 4.93 11.79
C LEU A 137 -15.14 5.36 12.41
N PRO A 138 -16.21 4.56 12.25
CA PRO A 138 -17.48 4.85 12.90
C PRO A 138 -17.36 5.03 14.42
N ASP A 139 -18.21 5.88 15.01
CA ASP A 139 -18.24 6.16 16.46
C ASP A 139 -18.12 4.88 17.30
N GLY A 140 -17.18 4.87 18.26
CA GLY A 140 -16.93 3.76 19.17
C GLY A 140 -16.07 2.63 18.59
N MET A 141 -15.70 2.69 17.30
CA MET A 141 -14.78 1.76 16.67
C MET A 141 -13.32 2.23 16.78
N ALA A 142 -12.40 1.28 16.91
CA ALA A 142 -10.98 1.57 16.82
C ALA A 142 -10.17 0.39 16.28
N VAL A 143 -9.00 0.67 15.70
CA VAL A 143 -7.97 -0.32 15.37
C VAL A 143 -6.91 -0.33 16.48
N LEU A 144 -6.47 -1.51 16.90
CA LEU A 144 -5.51 -1.64 18.00
C LEU A 144 -4.09 -1.24 17.56
N LEU A 145 -3.48 -0.33 18.32
CA LEU A 145 -2.05 -0.08 18.30
C LEU A 145 -1.45 -0.53 19.64
N GLN A 146 -0.61 -1.56 19.61
CA GLN A 146 -0.09 -2.20 20.81
C GLN A 146 1.19 -1.55 21.32
N SER A 147 1.36 -1.51 22.64
CA SER A 147 2.59 -1.10 23.29
C SER A 147 3.79 -1.91 22.77
N ASN A 148 4.86 -1.20 22.38
CA ASN A 148 6.08 -1.76 21.78
C ASN A 148 5.86 -2.41 20.40
N GLN A 149 4.74 -2.14 19.73
CA GLN A 149 4.53 -2.57 18.36
C GLN A 149 5.55 -1.89 17.44
N ARG A 150 6.27 -2.71 16.70
CA ARG A 150 7.19 -2.28 15.66
C ARG A 150 6.45 -2.19 14.34
N PHE A 151 6.77 -1.18 13.56
CA PHE A 151 6.18 -1.00 12.25
C PHE A 151 7.17 -0.36 11.28
N VAL A 152 6.87 -0.51 10.00
CA VAL A 152 7.55 0.11 8.87
C VAL A 152 6.54 1.06 8.23
N VAL A 153 6.93 2.33 8.14
CA VAL A 153 6.23 3.32 7.33
C VAL A 153 6.80 3.22 5.93
N GLN A 154 5.97 2.85 4.95
CA GLN A 154 6.32 2.85 3.54
C GLN A 154 5.76 4.09 2.87
N ALA A 155 6.65 4.96 2.40
CA ALA A 155 6.34 6.17 1.67
C ALA A 155 6.57 5.95 0.17
N HIS A 156 5.50 5.93 -0.60
CA HIS A 156 5.56 5.79 -2.06
C HIS A 156 5.55 7.15 -2.73
N TYR A 157 6.56 7.41 -3.57
CA TYR A 157 6.75 8.67 -4.29
C TYR A 157 6.91 8.45 -5.79
N ILE A 158 6.23 9.30 -6.56
CA ILE A 158 6.38 9.38 -8.01
C ILE A 158 6.95 10.77 -8.35
N ASN A 159 8.25 10.84 -8.62
CA ASN A 159 8.92 12.06 -9.08
C ASN A 159 9.03 12.04 -10.61
N ALA A 160 8.03 12.58 -11.29
CA ALA A 160 8.05 12.73 -12.75
C ALA A 160 8.86 13.96 -13.26
N THR A 161 9.51 14.71 -12.37
CA THR A 161 10.24 15.93 -12.70
C THR A 161 11.69 15.65 -13.11
N ALA A 162 12.37 16.68 -13.63
CA ALA A 162 13.77 16.59 -14.06
C ALA A 162 14.78 16.79 -12.91
N ASP A 163 14.29 17.14 -11.72
CA ASP A 163 15.11 17.48 -10.57
C ASP A 163 14.84 16.49 -9.45
N ASP A 164 15.86 16.18 -8.66
CA ASP A 164 15.67 15.48 -7.39
C ASP A 164 14.83 16.37 -6.47
N ILE A 165 13.95 15.76 -5.66
CA ILE A 165 13.11 16.51 -4.71
C ILE A 165 13.43 16.09 -3.28
N LEU A 166 13.38 17.04 -2.36
CA LEU A 166 13.51 16.81 -0.92
C LEU A 166 12.13 16.96 -0.28
N VAL A 167 11.67 15.91 0.41
CA VAL A 167 10.32 15.78 0.97
C VAL A 167 10.37 15.12 2.34
N HIS A 168 9.27 15.12 3.06
CA HIS A 168 9.01 14.31 4.25
C HIS A 168 7.53 13.91 4.24
N ASP A 169 7.09 13.07 5.16
CA ASP A 169 5.70 12.64 5.34
C ASP A 169 5.33 12.68 6.81
N GLU A 170 4.03 12.74 7.10
CA GLU A 170 3.51 12.70 8.46
C GLU A 170 2.26 11.81 8.54
N ALA A 171 2.31 10.79 9.38
CA ALA A 171 1.14 9.99 9.77
C ALA A 171 0.62 10.48 11.12
N GLN A 172 -0.60 11.02 11.12
CA GLN A 172 -1.31 11.45 12.33
C GLN A 172 -2.41 10.43 12.66
N PHE A 173 -2.48 10.04 13.93
CA PHE A 173 -3.50 9.15 14.44
C PHE A 173 -4.23 9.77 15.63
N GLU A 174 -5.53 9.98 15.49
CA GLU A 174 -6.37 10.24 16.65
C GLU A 174 -6.57 8.92 17.40
N ILE A 175 -6.37 8.97 18.72
CA ILE A 175 -6.38 7.79 19.57
C ILE A 175 -7.29 7.95 20.78
N ILE A 176 -7.82 6.84 21.27
CA ILE A 176 -8.52 6.73 22.54
C ILE A 176 -7.89 5.64 23.43
N PRO A 177 -8.03 5.73 24.76
CA PRO A 177 -7.62 4.66 25.67
C PRO A 177 -8.27 3.32 25.31
N GLU A 178 -7.54 2.21 25.51
CA GLU A 178 -8.03 0.85 25.21
C GLU A 178 -9.38 0.54 25.90
N ASP A 179 -9.60 1.04 27.12
CA ASP A 179 -10.81 0.79 27.92
C ASP A 179 -12.01 1.68 27.51
N GLU A 180 -11.82 2.61 26.59
CA GLU A 180 -12.88 3.42 25.99
C GLU A 180 -13.37 2.86 24.64
N VAL A 181 -12.68 1.85 24.06
CA VAL A 181 -13.07 1.24 22.78
C VAL A 181 -14.30 0.35 22.95
N GLU A 182 -15.37 0.65 22.20
CA GLU A 182 -16.60 -0.14 22.23
C GLU A 182 -16.54 -1.34 21.28
N THR A 183 -15.97 -1.15 20.09
CA THR A 183 -15.84 -2.18 19.05
C THR A 183 -14.46 -2.13 18.42
N TRP A 184 -13.75 -3.26 18.42
CA TRP A 184 -12.48 -3.34 17.69
C TRP A 184 -12.73 -3.64 16.21
N ALA A 185 -12.01 -2.93 15.35
CA ALA A 185 -11.84 -3.26 13.95
C ALA A 185 -10.40 -3.76 13.72
N ALA A 186 -10.23 -4.68 12.77
CA ALA A 186 -8.91 -5.18 12.43
C ALA A 186 -8.77 -5.51 10.93
N PRO A 187 -7.55 -5.38 10.40
CA PRO A 187 -7.13 -5.94 9.12
C PRO A 187 -7.60 -7.37 8.87
N PHE A 188 -8.04 -7.63 7.65
CA PHE A 188 -8.35 -8.95 7.13
C PHE A 188 -7.64 -9.12 5.79
N ALA A 189 -7.02 -10.28 5.57
CA ALA A 189 -6.43 -10.61 4.27
C ALA A 189 -6.60 -12.09 3.88
N LEU A 190 -6.92 -12.30 2.61
CA LEU A 190 -6.75 -13.59 1.92
C LEU A 190 -5.59 -13.44 0.96
N SER A 191 -4.57 -14.28 1.06
CA SER A 191 -3.39 -14.20 0.21
C SER A 191 -3.04 -15.54 -0.42
N SER A 192 -2.31 -15.49 -1.52
CA SER A 192 -1.52 -16.63 -2.01
C SER A 192 -0.09 -16.16 -2.13
N ASP A 193 0.80 -16.78 -1.36
CA ASP A 193 2.26 -16.59 -1.47
C ASP A 193 2.92 -17.68 -2.32
N ASN A 194 2.18 -18.75 -2.63
CA ASN A 194 2.70 -19.91 -3.33
C ASN A 194 2.19 -19.98 -4.77
N PHE A 195 2.80 -19.19 -5.64
CA PHE A 195 2.62 -19.25 -7.09
C PHE A 195 3.88 -18.82 -7.84
N VAL A 196 3.96 -19.20 -9.13
CA VAL A 196 5.00 -18.78 -10.07
C VAL A 196 4.31 -18.50 -11.40
N ILE A 197 4.35 -17.25 -11.84
CA ILE A 197 3.83 -16.81 -13.13
C ILE A 197 4.96 -16.95 -14.16
N PRO A 198 4.90 -17.93 -15.09
CA PRO A 198 6.02 -18.19 -15.98
C PRO A 198 6.33 -17.01 -16.90
N ALA A 199 7.61 -16.76 -17.14
CA ALA A 199 8.10 -15.77 -18.11
C ALA A 199 7.42 -15.90 -19.48
N GLY A 200 7.00 -14.78 -20.06
CA GLY A 200 6.40 -14.72 -21.39
C GLY A 200 5.00 -15.37 -21.51
N THR A 201 4.27 -15.60 -20.41
CA THR A 201 2.91 -16.16 -20.47
C THR A 201 1.86 -15.08 -20.76
N ASP A 202 0.94 -15.36 -21.70
CA ASP A 202 -0.20 -14.47 -21.98
C ASP A 202 -1.32 -14.60 -20.93
N SER A 203 -1.32 -15.69 -20.16
CA SER A 203 -2.31 -15.96 -19.11
C SER A 203 -1.81 -16.96 -18.09
N TYR A 204 -1.94 -16.61 -16.81
CA TYR A 204 -1.78 -17.51 -15.67
C TYR A 204 -2.91 -17.22 -14.69
N SER A 205 -3.42 -18.24 -13.99
CA SER A 205 -4.49 -18.07 -13.01
C SER A 205 -4.17 -18.84 -11.74
N ARG A 206 -4.47 -18.22 -10.59
CA ARG A 206 -4.39 -18.81 -9.26
C ARG A 206 -5.74 -18.67 -8.60
N THR A 207 -6.23 -19.78 -8.04
CA THR A 207 -7.41 -19.80 -7.18
C THR A 207 -7.05 -20.50 -5.89
N PHE A 208 -7.46 -19.92 -4.76
CA PHE A 208 -7.32 -20.51 -3.45
C PHE A 208 -8.57 -20.21 -2.61
N THR A 209 -8.77 -21.00 -1.56
CA THR A 209 -9.93 -20.89 -0.69
C THR A 209 -9.49 -20.92 0.76
N CYS A 210 -9.98 -19.97 1.54
CA CYS A 210 -9.84 -19.90 2.98
C CYS A 210 -11.20 -20.13 3.64
N THR A 211 -11.22 -20.92 4.71
CA THR A 211 -12.45 -21.14 5.47
C THR A 211 -12.44 -20.24 6.69
N TRP A 212 -13.47 -19.40 6.84
CA TRP A 212 -13.64 -18.60 8.05
C TRP A 212 -14.02 -19.51 9.21
N ASP A 213 -13.15 -19.66 10.19
CA ASP A 213 -13.35 -20.53 11.36
C ASP A 213 -13.55 -19.76 12.68
N GLN A 214 -13.55 -18.42 12.60
CA GLN A 214 -13.70 -17.52 13.74
C GLN A 214 -15.16 -17.17 14.03
N GLU A 215 -15.39 -16.40 15.09
CA GLU A 215 -16.69 -15.79 15.39
C GLU A 215 -17.15 -14.86 14.25
N PRO A 216 -18.46 -14.59 14.12
CA PRO A 216 -18.96 -13.76 13.03
C PRO A 216 -18.44 -12.31 13.07
N VAL A 217 -18.03 -11.79 11.92
CA VAL A 217 -17.60 -10.39 11.75
C VAL A 217 -18.26 -9.76 10.53
N ASN A 218 -18.42 -8.45 10.57
CA ASN A 218 -18.84 -7.59 9.47
C ASN A 218 -17.60 -7.05 8.76
N ALA A 219 -17.70 -6.77 7.46
CA ALA A 219 -16.71 -5.95 6.77
C ALA A 219 -17.17 -4.47 6.78
N LEU A 220 -16.23 -3.54 6.98
CA LEU A 220 -16.42 -2.11 6.70
C LEU A 220 -16.20 -1.83 5.22
N PHE A 221 -15.11 -2.36 4.69
CA PHE A 221 -14.81 -2.34 3.27
C PHE A 221 -14.04 -3.59 2.85
N MET A 222 -14.00 -3.86 1.55
CA MET A 222 -13.28 -4.99 0.96
C MET A 222 -12.80 -4.63 -0.45
N GLY A 223 -11.64 -5.15 -0.84
CA GLY A 223 -11.08 -4.93 -2.17
C GLY A 223 -10.12 -6.05 -2.60
N GLY A 224 -9.64 -5.93 -3.83
CA GLY A 224 -8.61 -6.78 -4.40
C GLY A 224 -7.31 -6.02 -4.61
N HIS A 225 -6.18 -6.74 -4.55
CA HIS A 225 -4.86 -6.19 -4.77
C HIS A 225 -3.98 -7.18 -5.55
N MET A 226 -3.45 -6.67 -6.66
CA MET A 226 -2.48 -7.25 -7.58
C MET A 226 -1.59 -6.09 -8.08
N HIS A 227 -0.46 -6.36 -8.71
CA HIS A 227 0.42 -5.35 -9.28
C HIS A 227 0.12 -5.16 -10.78
N GLU A 228 1.10 -4.74 -11.58
CA GLU A 228 0.90 -4.24 -12.94
C GLU A 228 0.59 -5.33 -13.96
N TRP A 229 0.91 -6.58 -13.61
CA TRP A 229 0.71 -7.76 -14.46
C TRP A 229 -0.69 -8.39 -14.32
N GLY A 230 -1.55 -7.80 -13.49
CA GLY A 230 -2.91 -8.28 -13.30
C GLY A 230 -3.78 -8.15 -14.56
N LYS A 231 -4.71 -9.10 -14.72
CA LYS A 231 -5.74 -9.14 -15.78
C LYS A 231 -7.14 -9.10 -15.22
N SER A 232 -7.40 -9.88 -14.16
CA SER A 232 -8.68 -9.88 -13.47
C SER A 232 -8.53 -10.38 -12.03
N PHE A 233 -9.45 -9.94 -11.17
CA PHE A 233 -9.51 -10.33 -9.76
C PHE A 233 -10.95 -10.65 -9.38
N LYS A 234 -11.16 -11.70 -8.60
CA LYS A 234 -12.48 -12.05 -8.08
C LYS A 234 -12.36 -12.67 -6.69
N THR A 235 -13.19 -12.22 -5.75
CA THR A 235 -13.42 -12.91 -4.48
C THR A 235 -14.88 -13.33 -4.36
N THR A 236 -15.11 -14.58 -3.95
CA THR A 236 -16.44 -15.15 -3.77
C THR A 236 -16.60 -15.79 -2.40
N ARG A 237 -17.84 -15.94 -1.97
CA ARG A 237 -18.23 -16.64 -0.74
C ARG A 237 -19.15 -17.80 -1.08
N THR A 238 -18.94 -18.93 -0.42
CA THR A 238 -19.91 -20.04 -0.39
C THR A 238 -20.22 -20.42 1.05
N ARG A 239 -21.50 -20.53 1.40
CA ARG A 239 -21.97 -20.94 2.74
C ARG A 239 -22.50 -22.37 2.72
N GLY A 240 -21.76 -23.30 3.32
CA GLY A 240 -22.09 -24.73 3.25
C GLY A 240 -22.20 -25.23 1.80
N ASP A 241 -23.28 -25.93 1.46
CA ASP A 241 -23.59 -26.36 0.09
C ASP A 241 -24.41 -25.31 -0.71
N GLY A 242 -24.41 -24.05 -0.26
CA GLY A 242 -25.13 -22.94 -0.88
C GLY A 242 -24.55 -22.51 -2.23
N PRO A 243 -25.21 -21.56 -2.92
CA PRO A 243 -24.65 -20.96 -4.14
C PRO A 243 -23.42 -20.11 -3.83
N GLU A 244 -22.58 -19.92 -4.84
CA GLU A 244 -21.51 -18.92 -4.81
C GLU A 244 -22.10 -17.52 -4.88
N GLU A 245 -21.61 -16.63 -4.03
CA GLU A 245 -21.88 -15.21 -3.99
C GLU A 245 -20.61 -14.43 -4.33
N VAL A 246 -20.73 -13.41 -5.17
CA VAL A 246 -19.60 -12.57 -5.56
C VAL A 246 -19.47 -11.43 -4.56
N LEU A 247 -18.29 -11.30 -3.95
CA LEU A 247 -17.97 -10.24 -2.99
C LEU A 247 -17.19 -9.10 -3.65
N VAL A 248 -16.17 -9.44 -4.44
CA VAL A 248 -15.34 -8.49 -5.21
C VAL A 248 -15.22 -9.04 -6.63
N ASP A 249 -15.35 -8.19 -7.65
CA ASP A 249 -15.25 -8.58 -9.07
C ASP A 249 -14.64 -7.45 -9.90
N GLU A 250 -13.40 -7.64 -10.32
CA GLU A 250 -12.67 -6.78 -11.25
C GLU A 250 -12.39 -7.60 -12.52
N PRO A 251 -13.33 -7.65 -13.49
CA PRO A 251 -13.19 -8.47 -14.69
C PRO A 251 -12.09 -7.97 -15.63
N VAL A 252 -11.64 -6.72 -15.44
CA VAL A 252 -10.47 -6.13 -16.08
C VAL A 252 -9.69 -5.39 -15.00
N TRP A 253 -8.48 -5.84 -14.72
CA TRP A 253 -7.57 -5.18 -13.80
C TRP A 253 -6.95 -3.95 -14.46
N ASP A 254 -6.97 -2.82 -13.75
CA ASP A 254 -6.23 -1.62 -14.12
C ASP A 254 -5.01 -1.53 -13.19
N ALA A 255 -3.81 -1.32 -13.73
CA ALA A 255 -2.58 -1.24 -12.94
C ALA A 255 -2.63 -0.11 -11.90
N VAL A 256 -3.48 0.92 -12.09
CA VAL A 256 -3.71 1.95 -11.07
C VAL A 256 -4.27 1.38 -9.76
N TYR A 257 -4.97 0.24 -9.81
CA TYR A 257 -5.52 -0.43 -8.63
C TYR A 257 -4.46 -1.08 -7.73
N ARG A 258 -3.21 -1.23 -8.20
CA ARG A 258 -2.06 -1.55 -7.35
C ARG A 258 -1.99 -0.56 -6.19
N ASP A 259 -2.10 0.72 -6.50
CA ASP A 259 -1.85 1.80 -5.54
C ASP A 259 -3.12 2.46 -5.02
N ALA A 260 -4.18 2.44 -5.82
CA ALA A 260 -5.49 3.00 -5.50
C ALA A 260 -6.56 1.94 -5.78
N PRO A 261 -6.59 0.85 -4.97
CA PRO A 261 -7.50 -0.26 -5.21
C PRO A 261 -8.95 0.19 -5.10
N ASN A 262 -9.83 -0.44 -5.88
CA ASN A 262 -11.26 -0.24 -5.74
C ASN A 262 -11.73 -0.86 -4.41
N MET A 263 -12.25 -0.03 -3.52
CA MET A 263 -12.77 -0.45 -2.22
C MET A 263 -14.29 -0.42 -2.24
N LEU A 264 -14.89 -1.58 -1.99
CA LEU A 264 -16.33 -1.70 -1.77
C LEU A 264 -16.62 -1.45 -0.30
N GLU A 265 -17.39 -0.41 0.01
CA GLU A 265 -17.86 -0.10 1.36
C GLU A 265 -19.17 -0.84 1.67
N PHE A 266 -19.36 -1.20 2.94
CA PHE A 266 -20.53 -1.96 3.39
C PHE A 266 -21.16 -1.32 4.61
N GLU A 267 -22.49 -1.27 4.62
CA GLU A 267 -23.25 -0.87 5.80
C GLU A 267 -23.21 -1.99 6.87
N PRO A 268 -23.44 -1.65 8.16
CA PRO A 268 -23.52 -2.65 9.21
C PRO A 268 -24.51 -3.78 8.91
N GLY A 269 -24.01 -5.03 8.92
CA GLY A 269 -24.78 -6.23 8.62
C GLY A 269 -24.97 -6.54 7.13
N GLU A 270 -24.46 -5.72 6.21
CA GLU A 270 -24.55 -5.97 4.77
C GLU A 270 -23.64 -7.13 4.35
N LEU A 271 -22.37 -7.10 4.74
CA LEU A 271 -21.43 -8.20 4.52
C LEU A 271 -20.96 -8.76 5.87
N VAL A 272 -21.46 -9.95 6.22
CA VAL A 272 -21.11 -10.70 7.43
C VAL A 272 -20.43 -12.01 7.07
N PHE A 273 -19.19 -12.22 7.54
CA PHE A 273 -18.52 -13.51 7.50
C PHE A 273 -18.98 -14.36 8.69
N GLU A 274 -19.55 -15.52 8.40
CA GLU A 274 -20.00 -16.49 9.39
C GLU A 274 -19.07 -17.70 9.45
N GLN A 275 -19.01 -18.37 10.60
CA GLN A 275 -18.23 -19.59 10.76
C GLN A 275 -18.63 -20.64 9.71
N GLY A 276 -17.64 -21.15 8.98
CA GLY A 276 -17.80 -22.11 7.89
C GLY A 276 -17.99 -21.49 6.51
N ASP A 277 -18.03 -20.15 6.38
CA ASP A 277 -18.00 -19.49 5.09
C ASP A 277 -16.68 -19.81 4.37
N ALA A 278 -16.75 -20.27 3.13
CA ALA A 278 -15.61 -20.51 2.27
C ALA A 278 -15.40 -19.29 1.36
N LEU A 279 -14.31 -18.57 1.58
CA LEU A 279 -13.91 -17.39 0.82
C LEU A 279 -12.88 -17.80 -0.22
N THR A 280 -13.23 -17.64 -1.51
CA THR A 280 -12.41 -18.07 -2.63
C THR A 280 -11.94 -16.88 -3.43
N THR A 281 -10.63 -16.72 -3.56
CA THR A 281 -10.00 -15.65 -4.33
C THR A 281 -9.41 -16.24 -5.60
N THR A 282 -9.67 -15.60 -6.73
CA THR A 282 -9.11 -15.93 -8.04
C THR A 282 -8.47 -14.70 -8.64
N CYS A 283 -7.22 -14.84 -9.05
CA CYS A 283 -6.46 -13.82 -9.75
C CYS A 283 -5.98 -14.37 -11.09
N GLU A 284 -5.96 -13.52 -12.11
CA GLU A 284 -5.38 -13.84 -13.41
C GLU A 284 -4.35 -12.79 -13.82
N TRP A 285 -3.26 -13.23 -14.42
CA TRP A 285 -2.15 -12.37 -14.84
C TRP A 285 -1.68 -12.67 -16.25
N PHE A 286 -0.90 -11.76 -16.80
CA PHE A 286 0.06 -12.04 -17.87
C PHE A 286 1.49 -11.88 -17.30
N ASN A 287 2.50 -12.28 -18.05
CA ASN A 287 3.89 -11.95 -17.72
C ASN A 287 4.64 -11.76 -19.04
N ASP A 288 4.95 -10.52 -19.38
CA ASP A 288 5.73 -10.14 -20.56
C ASP A 288 7.22 -9.94 -20.27
N GLU A 289 7.64 -10.17 -19.03
CA GLU A 289 9.04 -10.15 -18.60
C GLU A 289 9.79 -11.42 -19.02
N PRO A 290 11.13 -11.34 -19.13
CA PRO A 290 11.98 -12.50 -19.45
C PRO A 290 12.18 -13.45 -18.26
N GLU A 291 11.70 -13.09 -17.08
CA GLU A 291 11.85 -13.83 -15.81
C GLU A 291 10.49 -14.22 -15.23
N ASP A 292 10.47 -15.24 -14.39
CA ASP A 292 9.25 -15.66 -13.69
C ASP A 292 8.86 -14.61 -12.64
N LEU A 293 7.57 -14.31 -12.49
CA LEU A 293 7.06 -13.48 -11.40
C LEU A 293 6.60 -14.38 -10.25
N VAL A 294 6.94 -13.97 -9.03
CA VAL A 294 6.64 -14.69 -7.79
C VAL A 294 6.24 -13.68 -6.71
N PHE A 295 5.65 -14.15 -5.61
CA PHE A 295 5.47 -13.33 -4.42
C PHE A 295 6.84 -12.87 -3.86
N PRO A 296 7.00 -11.62 -3.40
CA PRO A 296 6.01 -10.53 -3.36
C PRO A 296 6.04 -9.64 -4.61
N HIS A 297 6.88 -9.90 -5.61
CA HIS A 297 6.94 -9.10 -6.85
C HIS A 297 5.61 -9.07 -7.59
N GLU A 298 4.81 -10.13 -7.46
CA GLU A 298 3.38 -10.04 -7.72
C GLU A 298 2.56 -10.60 -6.55
N MET A 299 1.28 -10.22 -6.47
CA MET A 299 0.37 -10.51 -5.38
C MET A 299 -1.02 -10.95 -5.87
N CYS A 300 -1.67 -11.76 -5.05
CA CYS A 300 -3.09 -12.13 -5.18
C CYS A 300 -3.75 -11.99 -3.81
N VAL A 301 -4.19 -10.77 -3.50
CA VAL A 301 -4.65 -10.44 -2.15
C VAL A 301 -6.07 -9.90 -2.18
N THR A 302 -6.95 -10.49 -1.38
CA THR A 302 -8.18 -9.84 -0.94
C THR A 302 -7.88 -9.14 0.36
N PHE A 303 -8.24 -7.88 0.50
CA PHE A 303 -8.12 -7.15 1.76
C PHE A 303 -9.49 -6.68 2.26
N ALA A 304 -9.63 -6.51 3.56
CA ALA A 304 -10.79 -5.87 4.19
C ALA A 304 -10.43 -5.29 5.56
N LEU A 305 -11.28 -4.40 6.08
CA LEU A 305 -11.28 -4.05 7.50
C LEU A 305 -12.55 -4.64 8.13
N VAL A 306 -12.43 -5.48 9.16
CA VAL A 306 -13.54 -6.25 9.73
C VAL A 306 -13.79 -5.97 11.21
N TYR A 307 -15.02 -6.19 11.68
CA TYR A 307 -15.43 -5.94 13.08
C TYR A 307 -16.61 -6.82 13.53
N PRO A 308 -16.73 -7.21 14.82
CA PRO A 308 -15.77 -6.97 15.88
C PRO A 308 -14.54 -7.90 15.74
N ALA A 309 -13.35 -7.34 15.60
CA ALA A 309 -12.10 -8.06 15.54
C ALA A 309 -10.99 -7.21 16.17
N LYS A 310 -10.30 -7.76 17.16
CA LYS A 310 -9.22 -7.05 17.88
C LYS A 310 -7.85 -7.25 17.25
N LEU A 311 -7.64 -8.38 16.59
CA LEU A 311 -6.39 -8.74 15.94
C LEU A 311 -6.65 -9.03 14.46
N PRO A 312 -5.65 -8.80 13.59
CA PRO A 312 -5.74 -9.18 12.20
C PRO A 312 -6.09 -10.65 12.00
N TRP A 313 -6.81 -10.95 10.92
CA TRP A 313 -6.97 -12.32 10.43
C TRP A 313 -6.42 -12.43 9.01
N ILE A 314 -5.40 -13.24 8.85
CA ILE A 314 -4.72 -13.47 7.58
C ILE A 314 -4.77 -14.96 7.29
N CYS A 315 -5.21 -15.32 6.09
CA CYS A 315 -5.15 -16.70 5.60
C CYS A 315 -4.36 -16.73 4.30
N SER A 316 -3.36 -17.60 4.21
CA SER A 316 -2.54 -17.79 3.02
C SER A 316 -2.68 -19.20 2.46
N ASP A 317 -3.17 -19.31 1.22
CA ASP A 317 -3.33 -20.60 0.52
C ASP A 317 -4.12 -21.65 1.33
N GLY A 318 -5.07 -21.19 2.15
CA GLY A 318 -5.93 -22.02 3.00
C GLY A 318 -5.35 -22.39 4.36
N ASN A 319 -4.22 -21.79 4.77
CA ASN A 319 -3.59 -21.98 6.08
C ASN A 319 -3.62 -20.72 6.93
#